data_AF-C0N9J1-F1
#
_entry.id   AF-C0N9J1-F1
#
_cell.length_a   1.000
_cell.length_b   1.000
_cell.length_c   1.000
_cell.angle_alpha   90.00
_cell.angle_beta   90.00
_cell.angle_gamma   90.00
#
_symmetry.space_group_name_H-M   'P 1'
#
loop_
_entity.id
_entity.type
_entity.pdbx_description
1 polymer ?
#
loop_
_entity_poly.entity_id
_entity_poly.type
_entity_poly.pdbx_seq_one_letter_code
_entity_poly.pdbx_strand_id
1 'polypeptide(L)'
;MENKTLSAGAKALEVNLDALRYGSFAEIGAGQEVVRWFFRVGGAAGTIAKSISAYDMKVSDDIYGKASRYVCRERLEDMLELEYDLNIERLSEQRGDKTAFFAFADTVSARNYHGTNECHGWLGIRFQTEPHAAPSEIIIHVRMLDNENALQQEALGIIGVNLIYGAFHLSHNPDLLVKSLLDNLTTDRIEVDMVDLHGDAFIHVDNRVISLRLVQLGLSDAAMFSADGKVLQPSEHLRKKNVLVERGRFRPVTHVNIDMLNAARKQFEAEDDSAPEETLSVMEITMHNLRKGDDDSVDIEDFISRADVLEAAGHTVMISDYPEYYRLATYLSRYTNRRIGLTMGAHSLVELFNDEYYTSLNGGILEGFGRLFKNNVKLYIYPYKDTQTDTLFKVDNLKVDAKQTYLYEYLKQGNHIEQINEFNEDYLQIFSPDVLKMITSNTKGWEELVPEVVSEKIKSQKLFGYSA
;
A
#
# COMPACT_ATOMS: atom_id res chain seq x y z
N MET A 1 13.89 -18.42 24.39
CA MET A 1 12.47 -18.70 24.71
C MET A 1 11.69 -18.19 23.52
N GLU A 2 11.02 -19.07 22.78
CA GLU A 2 10.09 -18.63 21.73
C GLU A 2 9.03 -17.74 22.39
N ASN A 3 8.86 -16.52 21.88
CA ASN A 3 7.78 -15.64 22.32
C ASN A 3 6.46 -16.36 22.01
N LYS A 4 5.80 -16.88 23.04
CA LYS A 4 4.50 -17.52 22.90
C LYS A 4 3.49 -16.45 22.49
N THR A 5 2.94 -16.57 21.28
CA THR A 5 1.84 -15.71 20.82
C THR A 5 0.67 -15.84 21.80
N LEU A 6 0.27 -14.71 22.39
CA LEU A 6 -0.88 -14.63 23.28
C LEU A 6 -2.17 -14.76 22.47
N SER A 7 -3.19 -15.42 23.04
CA SER A 7 -4.53 -15.39 22.45
C SER A 7 -5.14 -13.99 22.56
N ALA A 8 -6.11 -13.67 21.70
CA ALA A 8 -6.86 -12.40 21.79
C ALA A 8 -7.43 -12.18 23.20
N GLY A 9 -8.02 -13.22 23.81
CA GLY A 9 -8.53 -13.12 25.18
C GLY A 9 -7.45 -12.82 26.23
N ALA A 10 -6.24 -13.38 26.08
CA ALA A 10 -5.12 -13.09 26.98
C ALA A 10 -4.62 -11.65 26.81
N LYS A 11 -4.48 -11.18 25.57
CA LYS A 11 -4.12 -9.78 25.25
C LYS A 11 -5.15 -8.80 25.83
N ALA A 12 -6.44 -9.03 25.61
CA ALA A 12 -7.51 -8.19 26.15
C ALA A 12 -7.53 -8.17 27.69
N LEU A 13 -7.27 -9.32 28.33
CA LEU A 13 -7.18 -9.40 29.79
C LEU A 13 -5.98 -8.60 30.33
N GLU A 14 -4.82 -8.71 29.68
CA GLU A 14 -3.62 -7.98 30.08
C GLU A 14 -3.84 -6.47 30.02
N VAL A 15 -4.45 -5.98 28.93
CA VAL A 15 -4.85 -4.58 28.80
C VAL A 15 -5.87 -4.18 29.88
N ASN A 16 -6.83 -5.06 30.20
CA ASN A 16 -7.81 -4.78 31.25
C ASN A 16 -7.22 -4.69 32.67
N LEU A 17 -6.06 -5.31 32.88
CA LEU A 17 -5.36 -5.31 34.17
C LEU A 17 -4.30 -4.21 34.25
N ASP A 18 -3.99 -3.53 33.15
CA ASP A 18 -3.12 -2.35 33.14
C ASP A 18 -3.85 -1.14 33.72
N ALA A 19 -3.54 -0.82 34.98
CA ALA A 19 -4.15 0.29 35.71
C ALA A 19 -3.88 1.68 35.09
N LEU A 20 -2.93 1.79 34.16
CA LEU A 20 -2.66 3.03 33.45
C LEU A 20 -3.67 3.28 32.33
N ARG A 21 -4.23 2.24 31.70
CA ARG A 21 -5.03 2.38 30.47
C ARG A 21 -6.50 2.59 30.81
N TYR A 22 -7.07 3.70 30.36
CA TYR A 22 -8.50 3.96 30.53
C TYR A 22 -9.04 4.76 29.36
N GLY A 23 -10.17 4.34 28.77
CA GLY A 23 -10.60 4.95 27.53
C GLY A 23 -11.97 4.51 27.03
N SER A 24 -12.27 4.91 25.81
CA SER A 24 -13.55 4.63 25.17
C SER A 24 -13.41 3.74 23.93
N PHE A 25 -14.52 3.07 23.60
CA PHE A 25 -14.69 2.28 22.38
C PHE A 25 -15.86 2.86 21.59
N ALA A 26 -15.65 3.23 20.34
CA ALA A 26 -16.67 3.71 19.44
C ALA A 26 -16.71 2.87 18.15
N GLU A 27 -17.76 2.06 18.00
CA GLU A 27 -17.83 1.07 16.93
C GLU A 27 -19.05 1.32 16.04
N ILE A 28 -18.83 1.47 14.73
CA ILE A 28 -19.89 1.71 13.75
C ILE A 28 -19.99 0.55 12.76
N GLY A 29 -21.22 0.10 12.54
CA GLY A 29 -21.52 -1.00 11.62
C GLY A 29 -21.28 -2.36 12.26
N ALA A 30 -20.60 -3.26 11.57
CA ALA A 30 -20.33 -4.61 12.10
C ALA A 30 -19.22 -4.64 13.18
N GLY A 31 -18.79 -3.48 13.68
CA GLY A 31 -17.66 -3.27 14.57
C GLY A 31 -17.79 -3.74 16.02
N GLN A 32 -18.99 -4.08 16.52
CA GLN A 32 -19.27 -4.33 17.96
C GLN A 32 -18.56 -5.53 18.63
N GLU A 33 -17.53 -6.09 18.00
CA GLU A 33 -16.83 -7.27 18.47
C GLU A 33 -15.54 -6.96 19.22
N VAL A 34 -14.93 -5.77 19.03
CA VAL A 34 -13.67 -5.45 19.71
C VAL A 34 -13.92 -5.21 21.19
N VAL A 35 -14.82 -4.29 21.55
CA VAL A 35 -15.15 -4.01 22.96
C VAL A 35 -15.69 -5.24 23.70
N ARG A 36 -16.39 -6.12 22.98
CA ARG A 36 -16.96 -7.36 23.52
C ARG A 36 -15.89 -8.28 24.11
N TRP A 37 -14.69 -8.33 23.52
CA TRP A 37 -13.56 -9.09 24.08
C TRP A 37 -13.18 -8.57 25.46
N PHE A 38 -13.06 -7.24 25.61
CA PHE A 38 -12.70 -6.60 26.88
C PHE A 38 -13.78 -6.80 27.95
N PHE A 39 -15.06 -6.80 27.59
CA PHE A 39 -16.12 -7.15 28.56
C PHE A 39 -16.05 -8.62 28.99
N ARG A 40 -15.79 -9.54 28.06
CA ARG A 40 -15.87 -10.99 28.31
C ARG A 40 -14.75 -11.51 29.21
N VAL A 41 -13.54 -10.96 29.11
CA VAL A 41 -12.36 -11.46 29.84
C VAL A 41 -12.31 -10.99 31.30
N GLY A 42 -13.15 -10.03 31.70
CA GLY A 42 -13.16 -9.45 33.05
C GLY A 42 -12.12 -8.34 33.23
N GLY A 43 -12.26 -7.54 34.30
CA GLY A 43 -11.39 -6.38 34.57
C GLY A 43 -11.80 -5.08 33.86
N ALA A 44 -12.79 -5.13 32.95
CA ALA A 44 -13.24 -4.00 32.14
C ALA A 44 -13.54 -2.69 32.89
N ALA A 45 -14.01 -2.76 34.16
CA ALA A 45 -14.25 -1.55 34.96
C ALA A 45 -12.98 -0.71 35.21
N GLY A 46 -11.81 -1.34 35.13
CA GLY A 46 -10.51 -0.68 35.24
C GLY A 46 -10.02 -0.01 33.95
N THR A 47 -10.69 -0.24 32.81
CA THR A 47 -10.19 0.14 31.47
C THR A 47 -11.22 0.86 30.60
N ILE A 48 -12.49 0.50 30.71
CA ILE A 48 -13.56 1.04 29.86
C ILE A 48 -14.27 2.18 30.59
N ALA A 49 -14.11 3.39 30.08
CA ALA A 49 -14.86 4.58 30.47
C ALA A 49 -16.25 4.60 29.82
N LYS A 50 -16.31 4.29 28.52
CA LYS A 50 -17.51 4.36 27.69
C LYS A 50 -17.39 3.38 26.52
N SER A 51 -18.51 2.78 26.14
CA SER A 51 -18.66 2.11 24.85
C SER A 51 -19.89 2.67 24.16
N ILE A 52 -19.79 2.98 22.86
CA ILE A 52 -20.87 3.52 22.05
C ILE A 52 -20.91 2.82 20.70
N SER A 53 -22.12 2.68 20.16
CA SER A 53 -22.30 2.23 18.80
C SER A 53 -23.46 2.97 18.12
N ALA A 54 -23.15 3.62 17.01
CA ALA A 54 -24.08 4.43 16.24
C ALA A 54 -24.41 3.77 14.90
N TYR A 55 -25.42 2.91 14.90
CA TYR A 55 -25.85 2.15 13.72
C TYR A 55 -26.61 2.98 12.68
N ASP A 56 -27.47 3.87 13.15
CA ASP A 56 -28.27 4.70 12.25
C ASP A 56 -27.41 5.84 11.68
N MET A 57 -27.47 6.02 10.36
CA MET A 57 -26.63 7.00 9.66
C MET A 57 -26.85 8.41 10.18
N LYS A 58 -28.10 8.79 10.48
CA LYS A 58 -28.39 10.13 10.97
C LYS A 58 -27.88 10.30 12.39
N VAL A 59 -28.03 9.28 13.24
CA VAL A 59 -27.50 9.31 14.61
C VAL A 59 -25.98 9.44 14.61
N SER A 60 -25.29 8.69 13.74
CA SER A 60 -23.83 8.84 13.58
C SER A 60 -23.44 10.22 13.09
N ASP A 61 -24.15 10.75 12.08
CA ASP A 61 -23.88 12.10 11.56
C ASP A 61 -24.11 13.19 12.61
N ASP A 62 -25.14 13.04 13.45
CA ASP A 62 -25.44 13.97 14.54
C ASP A 62 -24.37 13.94 15.65
N ILE A 63 -23.64 12.83 15.80
CA ILE A 63 -22.56 12.67 16.80
C ILE A 63 -21.21 13.09 16.23
N TYR A 64 -20.82 12.57 15.06
CA TYR A 64 -19.47 12.68 14.49
C TYR A 64 -19.39 13.62 13.28
N GLY A 65 -20.46 14.35 12.95
CA GLY A 65 -20.52 15.21 11.76
C GLY A 65 -20.76 14.41 10.47
N LYS A 66 -20.80 15.06 9.31
CA LYS A 66 -21.04 14.39 8.03
C LYS A 66 -19.74 14.03 7.34
N ALA A 67 -19.63 12.79 6.86
CA ALA A 67 -18.52 12.35 6.03
C ALA A 67 -18.98 12.07 4.58
N SER A 68 -18.06 12.18 3.63
CA SER A 68 -18.34 11.90 2.22
C SER A 68 -18.76 10.44 1.97
N ARG A 69 -18.32 9.53 2.84
CA ARG A 69 -18.68 8.11 2.90
C ARG A 69 -18.81 7.68 4.36
N TYR A 70 -19.58 6.63 4.58
CA TYR A 70 -19.80 6.13 5.94
C TYR A 70 -18.65 5.27 6.46
N VAL A 71 -18.04 4.46 5.58
CA VAL A 71 -16.82 3.70 5.86
C VAL A 71 -15.67 4.38 5.12
N CYS A 72 -14.97 5.27 5.81
CA CYS A 72 -13.80 6.00 5.31
C CYS A 72 -12.90 6.43 6.47
N ARG A 73 -11.67 6.83 6.12
CA ARG A 73 -10.68 7.33 7.07
C ARG A 73 -11.14 8.58 7.83
N GLU A 74 -11.69 9.57 7.13
CA GLU A 74 -12.18 10.84 7.71
C GLU A 74 -13.16 10.56 8.87
N ARG A 75 -14.11 9.66 8.65
CA ARG A 75 -15.07 9.25 9.69
C ARG A 75 -14.37 8.61 10.90
N LEU A 76 -13.37 7.75 10.68
CA LEU A 76 -12.63 7.12 11.77
C LEU A 76 -11.88 8.18 12.60
N GLU A 77 -11.22 9.12 11.93
CA GLU A 77 -10.46 10.20 12.58
C GLU A 77 -11.38 11.09 13.43
N ASP A 78 -12.55 11.48 12.90
CA ASP A 78 -13.58 12.23 13.65
C ASP A 78 -14.03 11.49 14.91
N MET A 79 -14.20 10.17 14.81
CA MET A 79 -14.58 9.32 15.95
C MET A 79 -13.48 9.26 17.00
N LEU A 80 -12.23 9.04 16.58
CA LEU A 80 -11.08 9.00 17.49
C LEU A 80 -10.90 10.32 18.24
N GLU A 81 -11.02 11.43 17.52
CA GLU A 81 -10.85 12.77 18.10
C GLU A 81 -11.91 13.09 19.13
N LEU A 82 -13.18 13.00 18.73
CA LEU A 82 -14.28 13.31 19.63
C LEU A 82 -14.26 12.43 20.89
N GLU A 83 -14.03 11.13 20.71
CA GLU A 83 -14.08 10.17 21.81
C GLU A 83 -12.92 10.32 22.78
N TYR A 84 -11.73 10.64 22.27
CA TYR A 84 -10.56 10.93 23.09
C TYR A 84 -10.76 12.23 23.88
N ASP A 85 -11.19 13.31 23.21
CA ASP A 85 -11.38 14.62 23.84
C ASP A 85 -12.43 14.56 24.95
N LEU A 86 -13.51 13.79 24.75
CA LEU A 86 -14.51 13.55 25.80
C LEU A 86 -13.94 12.83 27.02
N ASN A 87 -12.95 11.93 26.85
CA ASN A 87 -12.27 11.30 27.98
C ASN A 87 -11.43 12.33 28.74
N ILE A 88 -10.67 13.16 28.02
CA ILE A 88 -9.85 14.23 28.62
C ILE A 88 -10.73 15.23 29.37
N GLU A 89 -11.76 15.77 28.73
CA GLU A 89 -12.67 16.78 29.31
C GLU A 89 -13.33 16.30 30.61
N ARG A 90 -13.77 15.03 30.64
CA ARG A 90 -14.59 14.52 31.74
C ARG A 90 -13.79 13.91 32.88
N LEU A 91 -12.60 13.38 32.59
CA LEU A 91 -11.86 12.53 33.52
C LEU A 91 -10.48 13.07 33.89
N SER A 92 -9.88 13.98 33.12
CA SER A 92 -8.49 14.42 33.35
C SER A 92 -8.29 15.02 34.75
N GLU A 93 -9.23 15.84 35.24
CA GLU A 93 -9.14 16.42 36.60
C GLU A 93 -9.11 15.35 37.71
N GLN A 94 -9.86 14.26 37.54
CA GLN A 94 -10.01 13.24 38.59
C GLN A 94 -8.92 12.17 38.55
N ARG A 95 -8.41 11.82 37.36
CA ARG A 95 -7.48 10.69 37.18
C ARG A 95 -6.32 10.91 36.21
N GLY A 96 -6.23 12.09 35.58
CA GLY A 96 -5.24 12.38 34.54
C GLY A 96 -3.79 12.16 34.98
N ASP A 97 -3.46 12.39 36.25
CA ASP A 97 -2.09 12.17 36.78
C ASP A 97 -1.66 10.69 36.84
N LYS A 98 -2.60 9.75 36.72
CA LYS A 98 -2.36 8.31 36.88
C LYS A 98 -2.91 7.48 35.73
N THR A 99 -3.45 8.12 34.72
CA THR A 99 -4.17 7.47 33.63
C THR A 99 -3.64 7.98 32.30
N ALA A 100 -3.23 7.06 31.45
CA ALA A 100 -2.96 7.27 30.04
C ALA A 100 -4.26 6.98 29.27
N PHE A 101 -4.90 8.04 28.79
CA PHE A 101 -6.18 7.93 28.12
C PHE A 101 -6.05 7.37 26.71
N PHE A 102 -7.10 6.67 26.25
CA PHE A 102 -7.22 6.24 24.86
C PHE A 102 -8.65 6.35 24.34
N ALA A 103 -8.80 6.35 23.02
CA ALA A 103 -10.03 6.07 22.32
C ALA A 103 -9.73 5.08 21.21
N PHE A 104 -10.47 3.97 21.17
CA PHE A 104 -10.51 3.06 20.04
C PHE A 104 -11.75 3.36 19.21
N ALA A 105 -11.60 3.35 17.89
CA ALA A 105 -12.73 3.49 16.98
C ALA A 105 -12.63 2.53 15.80
N ASP A 106 -13.80 2.14 15.28
CA ASP A 106 -13.90 1.51 13.97
C ASP A 106 -15.15 1.93 13.18
N THR A 107 -15.03 1.89 11.85
CA THR A 107 -16.15 2.00 10.92
C THR A 107 -16.03 0.91 9.88
N VAL A 108 -17.03 0.02 9.81
CA VAL A 108 -16.90 -1.26 9.11
C VAL A 108 -18.14 -1.62 8.29
N SER A 109 -17.90 -2.05 7.05
CA SER A 109 -18.89 -2.66 6.16
C SER A 109 -18.61 -4.17 6.10
N ALA A 110 -19.27 -4.97 6.94
CA ALA A 110 -19.24 -6.43 6.81
C ALA A 110 -20.27 -6.93 5.79
N ARG A 111 -20.18 -8.21 5.43
CA ARG A 111 -21.02 -8.85 4.42
C ARG A 111 -22.50 -8.63 4.72
N ASN A 112 -23.20 -8.01 3.77
CA ASN A 112 -24.64 -7.84 3.84
C ASN A 112 -25.36 -9.16 3.50
N TYR A 113 -26.66 -9.23 3.78
CA TYR A 113 -27.46 -10.43 3.53
C TYR A 113 -27.41 -10.90 2.05
N HIS A 114 -27.27 -9.97 1.11
CA HIS A 114 -27.20 -10.27 -0.32
C HIS A 114 -25.79 -10.62 -0.83
N GLY A 115 -24.74 -10.44 0.00
CA GLY A 115 -23.34 -10.68 -0.36
C GLY A 115 -22.82 -9.81 -1.50
N THR A 116 -23.40 -8.62 -1.72
CA THR A 116 -23.08 -7.76 -2.88
C THR A 116 -22.10 -6.63 -2.57
N ASN A 117 -21.81 -6.38 -1.29
CA ASN A 117 -20.96 -5.29 -0.86
C ASN A 117 -19.50 -5.72 -0.71
N GLU A 118 -18.61 -4.75 -0.85
CA GLU A 118 -17.22 -4.88 -0.44
C GLU A 118 -17.14 -4.97 1.09
N CYS A 119 -16.39 -5.96 1.57
CA CYS A 119 -16.24 -6.23 3.00
C CYS A 119 -14.90 -5.65 3.48
N HIS A 120 -14.95 -4.49 4.13
CA HIS A 120 -13.76 -3.75 4.55
C HIS A 120 -14.06 -2.83 5.74
N GLY A 121 -13.01 -2.30 6.38
CA GLY A 121 -13.16 -1.43 7.54
C GLY A 121 -11.93 -0.62 7.86
N TRP A 122 -12.15 0.50 8.53
CA TRP A 122 -11.13 1.34 9.13
C TRP A 122 -11.15 1.13 10.64
N LEU A 123 -10.00 0.84 11.23
CA LEU A 123 -9.84 0.73 12.68
C LEU A 123 -8.72 1.67 13.12
N GLY A 124 -8.86 2.24 14.30
CA GLY A 124 -7.80 3.06 14.85
C GLY A 124 -7.82 3.17 16.36
N ILE A 125 -6.71 3.63 16.90
CA ILE A 125 -6.57 3.95 18.30
C ILE A 125 -5.77 5.23 18.46
N ARG A 126 -6.34 6.20 19.19
CA ARG A 126 -5.67 7.39 19.70
C ARG A 126 -5.35 7.15 21.17
N PHE A 127 -4.09 7.28 21.57
CA PHE A 127 -3.66 6.90 22.92
C PHE A 127 -2.49 7.73 23.43
N GLN A 128 -2.41 7.86 24.75
CA GLN A 128 -1.22 8.35 25.43
C GLN A 128 -0.29 7.19 25.77
N THR A 129 1.02 7.34 25.57
CA THR A 129 2.01 6.35 26.01
C THR A 129 2.10 6.31 27.53
N GLU A 130 2.08 7.49 28.16
CA GLU A 130 2.08 7.74 29.60
C GLU A 130 1.10 8.88 29.96
N PRO A 131 0.69 9.01 31.25
CA PRO A 131 -0.19 10.10 31.67
C PRO A 131 0.32 11.48 31.23
N HIS A 132 -0.58 12.31 30.70
CA HIS A 132 -0.29 13.66 30.15
C HIS A 132 0.60 13.73 28.89
N ALA A 133 1.04 12.60 28.33
CA ALA A 133 1.73 12.62 27.04
C ALA A 133 0.80 13.12 25.91
N ALA A 134 1.38 13.73 24.88
CA ALA A 134 0.65 14.01 23.66
C ALA A 134 0.15 12.70 23.04
N PRO A 135 -1.07 12.66 22.48
CA PRO A 135 -1.62 11.45 21.90
C PRO A 135 -0.82 11.03 20.66
N SER A 136 -0.67 9.73 20.50
CA SER A 136 -0.24 9.08 19.26
C SER A 136 -1.40 8.27 18.68
N GLU A 137 -1.34 8.01 17.38
CA GLU A 137 -2.38 7.31 16.66
C GLU A 137 -1.82 6.16 15.84
N ILE A 138 -2.61 5.09 15.77
CA ILE A 138 -2.43 4.01 14.81
C ILE A 138 -3.74 3.88 14.05
N ILE A 139 -3.67 4.00 12.73
CA ILE A 139 -4.80 3.81 11.83
C ILE A 139 -4.46 2.65 10.91
N ILE A 140 -5.41 1.72 10.75
CA ILE A 140 -5.29 0.60 9.81
C ILE A 140 -6.54 0.51 8.95
N HIS A 141 -6.35 0.04 7.72
CA HIS A 141 -7.45 -0.45 6.90
C HIS A 141 -7.34 -1.97 6.77
N VAL A 142 -8.50 -2.63 6.75
CA VAL A 142 -8.59 -4.08 6.66
C VAL A 142 -9.62 -4.50 5.63
N ARG A 143 -9.36 -5.63 4.96
CA ARG A 143 -10.33 -6.32 4.12
C ARG A 143 -10.72 -7.64 4.77
N MET A 144 -12.02 -7.87 4.89
CA MET A 144 -12.57 -9.08 5.49
C MET A 144 -12.89 -10.08 4.39
N LEU A 145 -12.27 -11.25 4.46
CA LEU A 145 -12.25 -12.24 3.37
C LEU A 145 -13.09 -13.49 3.68
N ASP A 146 -13.48 -13.66 4.94
CA ASP A 146 -14.45 -14.69 5.34
C ASP A 146 -15.78 -14.53 4.57
N ASN A 147 -16.39 -15.67 4.21
CA ASN A 147 -17.64 -15.70 3.45
C ASN A 147 -18.91 -15.52 4.31
N GLU A 148 -18.77 -15.56 5.64
CA GLU A 148 -19.86 -15.44 6.60
C GLU A 148 -19.69 -14.21 7.49
N ASN A 149 -20.78 -13.46 7.68
CA ASN A 149 -20.75 -12.22 8.47
C ASN A 149 -20.25 -12.43 9.91
N ALA A 150 -20.66 -13.52 10.58
CA ALA A 150 -20.21 -13.84 11.93
C ALA A 150 -18.71 -14.14 12.04
N LEU A 151 -18.13 -14.77 11.00
CA LEU A 151 -16.69 -15.04 10.95
C LEU A 151 -15.88 -13.77 10.68
N GLN A 152 -16.40 -12.87 9.83
CA GLN A 152 -15.81 -11.55 9.62
C GLN A 152 -15.80 -10.72 10.91
N GLN A 153 -16.92 -10.73 11.65
CA GLN A 153 -17.07 -10.10 12.96
C GLN A 153 -16.06 -10.64 13.99
N GLU A 154 -15.92 -11.95 14.08
CA GLU A 154 -14.92 -12.57 14.97
C GLU A 154 -13.49 -12.14 14.60
N ALA A 155 -13.13 -12.19 13.31
CA ALA A 155 -11.81 -11.79 12.84
C ALA A 155 -11.53 -10.30 13.13
N LEU A 156 -12.53 -9.44 12.93
CA LEU A 156 -12.49 -8.01 13.26
C LEU A 156 -12.24 -7.79 14.76
N GLY A 157 -12.95 -8.53 15.63
CA GLY A 157 -12.74 -8.48 17.07
C GLY A 157 -11.30 -8.85 17.46
N ILE A 158 -10.73 -9.89 16.85
CA ILE A 158 -9.35 -10.32 17.13
C ILE A 158 -8.34 -9.26 16.68
N ILE A 159 -8.46 -8.71 15.46
CA ILE A 159 -7.51 -7.69 14.98
C ILE A 159 -7.62 -6.39 15.77
N GLY A 160 -8.83 -5.99 16.19
CA GLY A 160 -9.00 -4.82 17.05
C GLY A 160 -8.32 -4.98 18.41
N VAL A 161 -8.42 -6.17 19.02
CA VAL A 161 -7.67 -6.51 20.24
C VAL A 161 -6.16 -6.47 19.99
N ASN A 162 -5.69 -7.04 18.87
CA ASN A 162 -4.28 -7.01 18.50
C ASN A 162 -3.77 -5.57 18.30
N LEU A 163 -4.57 -4.70 17.68
CA LEU A 163 -4.26 -3.29 17.48
C LEU A 163 -4.12 -2.53 18.81
N ILE A 164 -5.09 -2.68 19.71
CA ILE A 164 -5.06 -2.04 21.03
C ILE A 164 -3.87 -2.54 21.86
N TYR A 165 -3.64 -3.86 21.87
CA TYR A 165 -2.48 -4.45 22.53
C TYR A 165 -1.16 -3.93 21.93
N GLY A 166 -1.09 -3.85 20.60
CA GLY A 166 0.08 -3.33 19.88
C GLY A 166 0.40 -1.88 20.25
N ALA A 167 -0.62 -1.02 20.35
CA ALA A 167 -0.46 0.37 20.76
C ALA A 167 0.18 0.49 22.15
N PHE A 168 -0.31 -0.28 23.12
CA PHE A 168 0.11 -0.14 24.52
C PHE A 168 1.42 -0.86 24.84
N HIS A 169 1.67 -2.01 24.21
CA HIS A 169 2.78 -2.88 24.58
C HIS A 169 3.89 -2.94 23.53
N LEU A 170 3.61 -2.59 22.27
CA LEU A 170 4.53 -2.79 21.13
C LEU A 170 4.84 -1.50 20.34
N SER A 171 4.32 -0.34 20.72
CA SER A 171 4.54 0.93 20.01
C SER A 171 6.01 1.34 19.90
N HIS A 172 6.85 0.92 20.86
CA HIS A 172 8.31 1.11 20.82
C HIS A 172 9.03 0.23 19.78
N ASN A 173 8.35 -0.74 19.19
CA ASN A 173 8.88 -1.64 18.15
C ASN A 173 7.84 -1.82 17.02
N PRO A 174 7.80 -0.86 16.06
CA PRO A 174 6.81 -0.86 14.97
C PRO A 174 6.80 -2.14 14.12
N ASP A 175 7.98 -2.73 13.87
CA ASP A 175 8.10 -4.00 13.14
C ASP A 175 7.33 -5.13 13.86
N LEU A 176 7.51 -5.23 15.18
CA LEU A 176 6.80 -6.23 15.98
C LEU A 176 5.31 -5.91 16.12
N LEU A 177 4.95 -4.62 16.22
CA LEU A 177 3.57 -4.17 16.24
C LEU A 177 2.83 -4.63 14.99
N VAL A 178 3.36 -4.32 13.80
CA VAL A 178 2.76 -4.70 12.51
C VAL A 178 2.63 -6.21 12.40
N LYS A 179 3.69 -6.95 12.75
CA LYS A 179 3.68 -8.42 12.75
C LYS A 179 2.59 -8.99 13.68
N SER A 180 2.35 -8.36 14.83
CA SER A 180 1.39 -8.83 15.83
C SER A 180 -0.08 -8.60 15.47
N LEU A 181 -0.37 -7.79 14.43
CA LEU A 181 -1.75 -7.49 14.00
C LEU A 181 -2.51 -8.76 13.60
N LEU A 182 -1.82 -9.74 13.01
CA LEU A 182 -2.40 -11.03 12.62
C LEU A 182 -2.17 -12.15 13.66
N ASP A 183 -1.80 -11.84 14.90
CA ASP A 183 -1.71 -12.86 15.93
C ASP A 183 -3.06 -13.57 16.11
N ASN A 184 -3.07 -14.90 15.94
CA ASN A 184 -4.27 -15.75 15.93
C ASN A 184 -5.21 -15.52 14.73
N LEU A 185 -4.72 -14.93 13.65
CA LEU A 185 -5.43 -14.74 12.38
C LEU A 185 -4.60 -15.28 11.21
N THR A 186 -5.26 -15.55 10.10
CA THR A 186 -4.62 -15.84 8.82
C THR A 186 -5.00 -14.78 7.80
N THR A 187 -4.15 -14.59 6.80
CA THR A 187 -4.38 -13.67 5.68
C THR A 187 -5.55 -14.10 4.80
N ASP A 188 -6.00 -15.36 4.90
CA ASP A 188 -7.21 -15.85 4.24
C ASP A 188 -8.50 -15.30 4.88
N ARG A 189 -8.44 -14.88 6.15
CA ARG A 189 -9.60 -14.34 6.89
C ARG A 189 -9.64 -12.83 6.85
N ILE A 190 -8.49 -12.19 7.02
CA ILE A 190 -8.37 -10.73 7.07
C ILE A 190 -7.03 -10.29 6.50
N GLU A 191 -7.08 -9.28 5.63
CA GLU A 191 -5.92 -8.63 5.02
C GLU A 191 -5.75 -7.24 5.65
N VAL A 192 -4.52 -6.85 5.99
CA VAL A 192 -4.20 -5.49 6.44
C VAL A 192 -3.50 -4.77 5.29
N ASP A 193 -4.26 -4.00 4.52
CA ASP A 193 -3.81 -3.37 3.27
C ASP A 193 -3.34 -1.91 3.46
N MET A 194 -3.42 -1.37 4.67
CA MET A 194 -2.87 -0.07 5.03
C MET A 194 -2.59 0.00 6.54
N VAL A 195 -1.44 0.59 6.91
CA VAL A 195 -1.10 0.99 8.28
C VAL A 195 -0.47 2.36 8.23
N ASP A 196 -0.90 3.24 9.14
CA ASP A 196 -0.42 4.60 9.25
C ASP A 196 -0.22 4.96 10.73
N LEU A 197 1.01 5.34 11.09
CA LEU A 197 1.45 5.57 12.46
C LEU A 197 1.80 7.06 12.65
N HIS A 198 1.20 7.71 13.66
CA HIS A 198 1.36 9.16 13.89
C HIS A 198 1.55 9.53 15.36
N GLY A 199 2.19 10.68 15.60
CA GLY A 199 2.40 11.24 16.93
C GLY A 199 3.72 10.84 17.57
N ASP A 200 3.94 11.33 18.79
CA ASP A 200 5.25 11.29 19.47
C ASP A 200 5.82 9.88 19.64
N ALA A 201 4.97 8.87 19.81
CA ALA A 201 5.39 7.47 19.89
C ALA A 201 6.08 6.97 18.61
N PHE A 202 5.80 7.60 17.45
CA PHE A 202 6.22 7.15 16.13
C PHE A 202 7.06 8.18 15.37
N ILE A 203 7.60 9.21 16.03
CA ILE A 203 8.43 10.25 15.38
C ILE A 203 9.67 9.69 14.64
N HIS A 204 10.13 8.50 15.04
CA HIS A 204 11.26 7.79 14.44
C HIS A 204 10.86 6.83 13.31
N VAL A 205 9.58 6.78 12.96
CA VAL A 205 9.02 5.83 12.01
C VAL A 205 8.82 6.49 10.65
N ASP A 206 9.30 5.82 9.61
CA ASP A 206 8.92 6.12 8.24
C ASP A 206 7.78 5.17 7.82
N ASN A 207 6.58 5.72 7.61
CA ASN A 207 5.41 4.92 7.23
C ASN A 207 5.57 4.24 5.85
N ARG A 208 6.51 4.67 5.00
CA ARG A 208 6.86 3.98 3.75
C ARG A 208 7.56 2.65 4.05
N VAL A 209 8.38 2.60 5.11
CA VAL A 209 9.01 1.35 5.59
C VAL A 209 7.97 0.42 6.20
N ILE A 210 6.99 0.96 6.94
CA ILE A 210 5.86 0.18 7.43
C ILE A 210 5.04 -0.42 6.28
N SER A 211 4.79 0.35 5.23
CA SER A 211 4.12 -0.11 4.01
C SER A 211 4.90 -1.23 3.32
N LEU A 212 6.22 -1.11 3.21
CA LEU A 212 7.09 -2.19 2.73
C LEU A 212 6.97 -3.45 3.62
N ARG A 213 6.95 -3.28 4.95
CA ARG A 213 6.84 -4.40 5.89
C ARG A 213 5.52 -5.13 5.76
N LEU A 214 4.40 -4.45 5.49
CA LEU A 214 3.12 -5.11 5.23
C LEU A 214 3.22 -6.11 4.09
N VAL A 215 3.83 -5.69 2.97
CA VAL A 215 4.02 -6.55 1.80
C VAL A 215 5.03 -7.65 2.09
N GLN A 216 6.15 -7.33 2.74
CA GLN A 216 7.19 -8.31 3.07
C GLN A 216 6.70 -9.42 4.03
N LEU A 217 5.82 -9.08 4.98
CA LEU A 217 5.25 -10.03 5.93
C LEU A 217 4.03 -10.78 5.37
N GLY A 218 3.60 -10.46 4.14
CA GLY A 218 2.43 -11.06 3.49
C GLY A 218 1.09 -10.60 4.07
N LEU A 219 1.05 -9.49 4.82
CA LEU A 219 -0.19 -8.93 5.39
C LEU A 219 -1.08 -8.29 4.33
N SER A 220 -0.46 -7.83 3.22
CA SER A 220 -1.13 -7.42 2.00
C SER A 220 -0.23 -7.70 0.80
N ASP A 221 -0.82 -7.87 -0.36
CA ASP A 221 -0.07 -8.08 -1.60
C ASP A 221 0.57 -6.80 -2.15
N ALA A 222 0.05 -5.62 -1.76
CA ALA A 222 0.55 -4.34 -2.25
C ALA A 222 0.25 -3.18 -1.31
N ALA A 223 1.15 -2.21 -1.27
CA ALA A 223 1.00 -0.97 -0.50
C ALA A 223 1.33 0.24 -1.39
N MET A 224 0.74 1.39 -1.09
CA MET A 224 0.89 2.61 -1.91
C MET A 224 1.24 3.82 -1.05
N PHE A 225 2.00 4.75 -1.63
CA PHE A 225 2.23 6.07 -1.04
C PHE A 225 2.30 7.15 -2.12
N SER A 226 1.86 8.36 -1.77
CA SER A 226 1.82 9.50 -2.67
C SER A 226 3.19 10.13 -2.89
N ALA A 227 3.23 11.05 -3.86
CA ALA A 227 4.38 11.90 -4.17
C ALA A 227 4.88 12.76 -2.99
N ASP A 228 4.07 12.95 -1.94
CA ASP A 228 4.46 13.64 -0.70
C ASP A 228 4.78 12.65 0.45
N GLY A 229 4.94 11.35 0.14
CA GLY A 229 5.35 10.32 1.08
C GLY A 229 4.24 9.79 2.01
N LYS A 230 3.00 10.25 1.85
CA LYS A 230 1.87 9.79 2.68
C LYS A 230 1.37 8.42 2.22
N VAL A 231 1.02 7.57 3.17
CA VAL A 231 0.41 6.26 2.87
C VAL A 231 -0.96 6.46 2.25
N LEU A 232 -1.22 5.71 1.17
CA LEU A 232 -2.46 5.75 0.43
C LEU A 232 -3.20 4.43 0.57
N GLN A 233 -4.50 4.51 0.87
CA GLN A 233 -5.36 3.34 0.82
C GLN A 233 -5.79 3.09 -0.66
N PRO A 234 -5.53 1.90 -1.23
CA PRO A 234 -5.71 1.65 -2.67
C PRO A 234 -7.14 1.85 -3.19
N SER A 235 -8.17 1.41 -2.43
CA SER A 235 -9.58 1.50 -2.87
C SER A 235 -10.15 2.92 -2.81
N GLU A 236 -9.53 3.82 -2.07
CA GLU A 236 -9.83 5.25 -2.06
C GLU A 236 -9.09 5.97 -3.19
N HIS A 237 -7.78 5.69 -3.35
CA HIS A 237 -6.94 6.39 -4.31
C HIS A 237 -7.23 6.01 -5.76
N LEU A 238 -7.33 4.71 -6.08
CA LEU A 238 -7.48 4.22 -7.47
C LEU A 238 -8.92 4.32 -8.00
N ARG A 239 -9.89 4.56 -7.12
CA ARG A 239 -11.30 4.41 -7.45
C ARG A 239 -11.77 5.40 -8.51
N LYS A 240 -12.42 4.85 -9.54
CA LYS A 240 -12.97 5.59 -10.69
C LYS A 240 -11.92 6.40 -11.46
N LYS A 241 -10.64 6.10 -11.28
CA LYS A 241 -9.53 6.72 -12.02
C LYS A 241 -9.00 5.76 -13.06
N ASN A 242 -8.59 6.29 -14.20
CA ASN A 242 -7.69 5.57 -15.08
C ASN A 242 -6.35 5.38 -14.37
N VAL A 243 -5.69 4.25 -14.59
CA VAL A 243 -4.42 3.94 -13.91
C VAL A 243 -3.38 3.58 -14.95
N LEU A 244 -2.27 4.29 -14.97
CA LEU A 244 -1.10 3.99 -15.79
C LEU A 244 0.05 3.60 -14.87
N VAL A 245 0.61 2.39 -15.05
CA VAL A 245 1.68 1.88 -14.21
C VAL A 245 2.95 1.69 -15.01
N GLU A 246 4.07 2.23 -14.51
CA GLU A 246 5.42 1.85 -14.92
C GLU A 246 6.04 0.97 -13.84
N ARG A 247 6.45 -0.25 -14.21
CA ARG A 247 7.21 -1.13 -13.32
C ARG A 247 8.70 -0.88 -13.49
N GLY A 248 9.41 -0.69 -12.38
CA GLY A 248 10.84 -0.43 -12.44
C GLY A 248 11.59 -0.69 -11.14
N ARG A 249 12.92 -0.79 -11.27
CA ARG A 249 13.82 -0.85 -10.10
C ARG A 249 14.00 0.52 -9.45
N PHE A 250 13.94 1.59 -10.27
CA PHE A 250 14.12 3.00 -9.88
C PHE A 250 15.34 3.25 -8.98
N ARG A 251 16.49 2.68 -9.36
CA ARG A 251 17.72 2.67 -8.55
C ARG A 251 18.92 3.31 -9.29
N PRO A 252 18.99 4.66 -9.40
CA PRO A 252 17.92 5.62 -9.14
C PRO A 252 16.90 5.65 -10.28
N VAL A 253 15.82 6.43 -10.12
CA VAL A 253 14.97 6.84 -11.25
C VAL A 253 15.78 7.75 -12.18
N THR A 254 15.64 7.56 -13.50
CA THR A 254 16.46 8.26 -14.51
C THR A 254 15.57 8.93 -15.56
N HIS A 255 16.17 9.71 -16.48
CA HIS A 255 15.42 10.35 -17.55
C HIS A 255 14.62 9.38 -18.42
N VAL A 256 15.12 8.16 -18.67
CA VAL A 256 14.40 7.17 -19.49
C VAL A 256 13.10 6.71 -18.84
N ASN A 257 13.04 6.60 -17.50
CA ASN A 257 11.83 6.23 -16.78
C ASN A 257 10.78 7.34 -16.88
N ILE A 258 11.21 8.57 -16.58
CA ILE A 258 10.33 9.75 -16.62
C ILE A 258 9.78 9.97 -18.04
N ASP A 259 10.62 9.85 -19.06
CA ASP A 259 10.20 9.99 -20.45
C ASP A 259 9.22 8.88 -20.85
N MET A 260 9.51 7.63 -20.47
CA MET A 260 8.61 6.50 -20.70
C MET A 260 7.23 6.71 -20.10
N LEU A 261 7.14 7.07 -18.82
CA LEU A 261 5.86 7.28 -18.15
C LEU A 261 5.10 8.48 -18.73
N ASN A 262 5.78 9.59 -19.00
CA ASN A 262 5.16 10.79 -19.54
C ASN A 262 4.66 10.58 -20.97
N ALA A 263 5.46 9.94 -21.82
CA ALA A 263 5.09 9.60 -23.19
C ALA A 263 3.90 8.62 -23.23
N ALA A 264 3.94 7.58 -22.40
CA ALA A 264 2.83 6.64 -22.25
C ALA A 264 1.57 7.36 -21.77
N ARG A 265 1.68 8.27 -20.79
CA ARG A 265 0.55 9.06 -20.28
C ARG A 265 -0.08 9.92 -21.35
N LYS A 266 0.74 10.66 -22.10
CA LYS A 266 0.26 11.53 -23.18
C LYS A 266 -0.54 10.74 -24.22
N GLN A 267 -0.01 9.59 -24.65
CA GLN A 267 -0.70 8.72 -25.61
C GLN A 267 -1.96 8.09 -25.01
N PHE A 268 -1.88 7.62 -23.76
CA PHE A 268 -2.99 7.02 -23.03
C PHE A 268 -4.18 7.97 -22.89
N GLU A 269 -3.94 9.23 -22.49
CA GLU A 269 -4.97 10.26 -22.34
C GLU A 269 -5.59 10.67 -23.67
N ALA A 270 -4.77 10.77 -24.74
CA ALA A 270 -5.24 11.12 -26.08
C ALA A 270 -6.20 10.10 -26.70
N GLU A 271 -6.14 8.82 -26.29
CA GLU A 271 -7.00 7.77 -26.85
C GLU A 271 -8.47 7.82 -26.39
N ASP A 272 -8.78 8.44 -25.25
CA ASP A 272 -10.15 8.45 -24.66
C ASP A 272 -10.59 9.86 -24.24
N ASP A 273 -9.89 10.90 -24.71
CA ASP A 273 -10.12 12.31 -24.36
C ASP A 273 -10.33 12.54 -22.85
N SER A 274 -9.61 11.73 -22.05
CA SER A 274 -9.73 11.75 -20.60
C SER A 274 -9.12 13.03 -20.06
N ALA A 275 -9.82 13.70 -19.13
CA ALA A 275 -9.24 14.85 -18.45
C ALA A 275 -7.96 14.40 -17.71
N PRO A 276 -6.87 15.18 -17.73
CA PRO A 276 -5.60 14.78 -17.10
C PRO A 276 -5.73 14.41 -15.61
N GLU A 277 -6.71 15.00 -14.91
CA GLU A 277 -7.03 14.76 -13.50
C GLU A 277 -7.65 13.38 -13.24
N GLU A 278 -8.13 12.69 -14.28
CA GLU A 278 -8.76 11.37 -14.19
C GLU A 278 -7.75 10.22 -14.33
N THR A 279 -6.51 10.51 -14.73
CA THR A 279 -5.44 9.52 -14.89
C THR A 279 -4.42 9.61 -13.76
N LEU A 280 -4.25 8.51 -13.06
CA LEU A 280 -3.22 8.33 -12.05
C LEU A 280 -2.04 7.57 -12.64
N SER A 281 -0.86 8.18 -12.56
CA SER A 281 0.41 7.53 -12.89
C SER A 281 1.02 6.94 -11.61
N VAL A 282 1.39 5.67 -11.65
CA VAL A 282 1.96 4.94 -10.53
C VAL A 282 3.28 4.30 -10.96
N MET A 283 4.32 4.48 -10.16
CA MET A 283 5.58 3.78 -10.32
C MET A 283 5.62 2.57 -9.38
N GLU A 284 5.65 1.37 -9.93
CA GLU A 284 5.64 0.12 -9.18
C GLU A 284 7.05 -0.43 -8.97
N ILE A 285 7.40 -0.70 -7.72
CA ILE A 285 8.56 -1.50 -7.34
C ILE A 285 8.06 -2.85 -6.84
N THR A 286 8.50 -3.93 -7.48
CA THR A 286 8.16 -5.28 -7.00
C THR A 286 9.07 -5.69 -5.84
N MET A 287 8.58 -6.54 -4.94
CA MET A 287 9.40 -7.17 -3.89
C MET A 287 10.59 -7.93 -4.48
N HIS A 288 10.43 -8.52 -5.66
CA HIS A 288 11.53 -9.13 -6.41
C HIS A 288 12.66 -8.14 -6.73
N ASN A 289 12.35 -6.84 -6.95
CA ASN A 289 13.37 -5.81 -7.17
C ASN A 289 14.02 -5.28 -5.89
N LEU A 290 13.46 -5.60 -4.73
CA LEU A 290 13.92 -5.14 -3.41
C LEU A 290 14.71 -6.22 -2.65
N ARG A 291 14.45 -7.49 -2.92
CA ARG A 291 15.16 -8.63 -2.29
C ARG A 291 16.60 -8.72 -2.81
N LYS A 292 17.55 -8.97 -1.90
CA LYS A 292 18.96 -9.26 -2.21
C LYS A 292 19.22 -10.76 -2.21
N GLY A 293 19.55 -11.33 -3.37
CA GLY A 293 19.94 -12.73 -3.49
C GLY A 293 18.86 -13.71 -3.00
N ASP A 294 19.28 -14.86 -2.48
CA ASP A 294 18.39 -15.95 -2.09
C ASP A 294 17.87 -15.86 -0.64
N ASP A 295 18.29 -14.86 0.15
CA ASP A 295 18.02 -14.78 1.61
C ASP A 295 16.78 -13.93 1.98
N ASP A 296 15.93 -13.60 1.00
CA ASP A 296 14.69 -12.79 1.15
C ASP A 296 14.84 -11.44 1.91
N SER A 297 16.09 -11.01 2.14
CA SER A 297 16.41 -9.79 2.87
C SER A 297 16.25 -8.56 1.97
N VAL A 298 15.58 -7.55 2.50
CA VAL A 298 15.41 -6.24 1.83
C VAL A 298 16.36 -5.25 2.48
N ASP A 299 17.08 -4.51 1.65
CA ASP A 299 17.90 -3.39 2.08
C ASP A 299 17.01 -2.16 2.28
N ILE A 300 16.73 -1.83 3.55
CA ILE A 300 15.83 -0.74 3.93
C ILE A 300 16.42 0.61 3.48
N GLU A 301 17.73 0.81 3.57
CA GLU A 301 18.39 2.05 3.16
C GLU A 301 18.31 2.25 1.65
N ASP A 302 18.48 1.16 0.89
CA ASP A 302 18.29 1.17 -0.56
C ASP A 302 16.83 1.46 -0.93
N PHE A 303 15.86 0.87 -0.23
CA PHE A 303 14.45 1.15 -0.45
C PHE A 303 14.10 2.62 -0.18
N ILE A 304 14.56 3.18 0.96
CA ILE A 304 14.35 4.59 1.30
C ILE A 304 14.98 5.48 0.22
N SER A 305 16.19 5.17 -0.25
CA SER A 305 16.84 5.92 -1.33
C SER A 305 16.00 5.96 -2.61
N ARG A 306 15.35 4.83 -2.97
CA ARG A 306 14.43 4.76 -4.12
C ARG A 306 13.16 5.56 -3.87
N ALA A 307 12.55 5.43 -2.69
CA ALA A 307 11.36 6.17 -2.32
C ALA A 307 11.60 7.69 -2.33
N ASP A 308 12.74 8.15 -1.81
CA ASP A 308 13.10 9.58 -1.73
C ASP A 308 13.30 10.22 -3.11
N VAL A 309 13.87 9.50 -4.08
CA VAL A 309 14.01 10.05 -5.45
C VAL A 309 12.71 10.00 -6.24
N LEU A 310 11.83 9.03 -5.97
CA LEU A 310 10.49 8.97 -6.57
C LEU A 310 9.57 10.07 -6.02
N GLU A 311 9.65 10.34 -4.72
CA GLU A 311 9.01 11.47 -4.05
C GLU A 311 9.51 12.80 -4.66
N ALA A 312 10.83 12.98 -4.78
CA ALA A 312 11.43 14.17 -5.39
C ALA A 312 10.99 14.38 -6.86
N ALA A 313 10.75 13.29 -7.59
CA ALA A 313 10.22 13.33 -8.95
C ALA A 313 8.69 13.53 -9.02
N GLY A 314 7.99 13.53 -7.89
CA GLY A 314 6.57 13.82 -7.81
C GLY A 314 5.65 12.65 -8.18
N HIS A 315 6.10 11.40 -8.00
CA HIS A 315 5.34 10.22 -8.41
C HIS A 315 4.71 9.46 -7.24
N THR A 316 3.48 8.98 -7.45
CA THR A 316 2.85 7.96 -6.59
C THR A 316 3.59 6.64 -6.77
N VAL A 317 3.88 5.95 -5.68
CA VAL A 317 4.62 4.70 -5.68
C VAL A 317 3.73 3.56 -5.17
N MET A 318 3.90 2.39 -5.78
CA MET A 318 3.33 1.14 -5.32
C MET A 318 4.43 0.13 -5.05
N ILE A 319 4.36 -0.57 -3.92
CA ILE A 319 5.14 -1.76 -3.63
C ILE A 319 4.22 -2.95 -3.82
N SER A 320 4.66 -3.98 -4.55
CA SER A 320 3.83 -5.17 -4.79
C SER A 320 4.63 -6.46 -4.67
N ASP A 321 3.96 -7.55 -4.28
CA ASP A 321 4.48 -8.92 -4.43
C ASP A 321 3.87 -9.62 -5.67
N TYR A 322 3.76 -8.87 -6.77
CA TYR A 322 3.22 -9.36 -8.04
C TYR A 322 4.32 -9.52 -9.09
N PRO A 323 5.02 -10.66 -9.15
CA PRO A 323 6.04 -10.87 -10.17
C PRO A 323 5.44 -10.85 -11.57
N GLU A 324 4.24 -11.38 -11.78
CA GLU A 324 3.59 -11.40 -13.09
C GLU A 324 2.58 -10.26 -13.28
N TYR A 325 2.63 -9.61 -14.45
CA TYR A 325 1.75 -8.48 -14.77
C TYR A 325 0.26 -8.82 -14.73
N TYR A 326 -0.15 -10.06 -15.01
CA TYR A 326 -1.56 -10.45 -14.93
C TYR A 326 -2.11 -10.38 -13.49
N ARG A 327 -1.26 -10.58 -12.47
CA ARG A 327 -1.65 -10.44 -11.05
C ARG A 327 -1.83 -8.97 -10.68
N LEU A 328 -0.89 -8.11 -11.10
CA LEU A 328 -1.00 -6.67 -10.95
C LEU A 328 -2.27 -6.13 -11.61
N ALA A 329 -2.53 -6.49 -12.87
CA ALA A 329 -3.74 -6.10 -13.57
C ALA A 329 -5.02 -6.56 -12.84
N THR A 330 -5.03 -7.79 -12.32
CA THR A 330 -6.14 -8.31 -11.52
C THR A 330 -6.32 -7.50 -10.23
N TYR A 331 -5.24 -7.15 -9.54
CA TYR A 331 -5.28 -6.29 -8.36
C TYR A 331 -5.86 -4.90 -8.67
N LEU A 332 -5.33 -4.20 -9.68
CA LEU A 332 -5.80 -2.86 -10.05
C LEU A 332 -7.29 -2.87 -10.44
N SER A 333 -7.70 -3.90 -11.19
CA SER A 333 -9.09 -4.05 -11.62
C SER A 333 -10.11 -4.30 -10.50
N ARG A 334 -9.66 -4.68 -9.28
CA ARG A 334 -10.54 -4.71 -8.11
C ARG A 334 -10.96 -3.31 -7.66
N TYR A 335 -10.08 -2.32 -7.83
CA TYR A 335 -10.28 -0.97 -7.29
C TYR A 335 -10.76 0.04 -8.35
N THR A 336 -10.51 -0.24 -9.63
CA THR A 336 -11.02 0.59 -10.72
C THR A 336 -11.63 -0.24 -11.84
N ASN A 337 -12.72 0.28 -12.41
CA ASN A 337 -13.35 -0.23 -13.62
C ASN A 337 -13.04 0.63 -14.85
N ARG A 338 -12.11 1.58 -14.71
CA ARG A 338 -11.62 2.45 -15.79
C ARG A 338 -10.46 1.81 -16.53
N ARG A 339 -9.86 2.53 -17.48
CA ARG A 339 -8.76 2.02 -18.30
C ARG A 339 -7.52 1.78 -17.45
N ILE A 340 -6.82 0.69 -17.73
CA ILE A 340 -5.53 0.36 -17.09
C ILE A 340 -4.46 0.32 -18.18
N GLY A 341 -3.46 1.18 -18.07
CA GLY A 341 -2.27 1.17 -18.91
C GLY A 341 -1.10 0.56 -18.15
N LEU A 342 -0.33 -0.28 -18.82
CA LEU A 342 0.98 -0.73 -18.30
C LEU A 342 2.05 -0.28 -19.29
N THR A 343 3.01 0.52 -18.83
CA THR A 343 4.13 0.95 -19.66
C THR A 343 5.39 0.16 -19.35
N MET A 344 6.11 -0.24 -20.39
CA MET A 344 7.35 -1.01 -20.27
C MET A 344 8.24 -0.85 -21.50
N GLY A 345 9.53 -1.16 -21.36
CA GLY A 345 10.45 -1.22 -22.49
C GLY A 345 10.19 -2.43 -23.41
N ALA A 346 10.56 -2.31 -24.68
CA ALA A 346 10.42 -3.39 -25.66
C ALA A 346 11.14 -4.68 -25.24
N HIS A 347 12.24 -4.59 -24.47
CA HIS A 347 12.90 -5.77 -23.91
C HIS A 347 12.02 -6.54 -22.92
N SER A 348 11.38 -5.83 -21.98
CA SER A 348 10.45 -6.43 -21.00
C SER A 348 9.22 -7.03 -21.67
N LEU A 349 8.79 -6.49 -22.81
CA LEU A 349 7.74 -7.11 -23.60
C LEU A 349 8.14 -8.49 -24.11
N VAL A 350 9.39 -8.69 -24.54
CA VAL A 350 9.87 -10.03 -24.96
C VAL A 350 9.81 -11.01 -23.79
N GLU A 351 10.25 -10.59 -22.60
CA GLU A 351 10.20 -11.40 -21.38
C GLU A 351 8.76 -11.81 -21.03
N LEU A 352 7.77 -10.94 -21.27
CA LEU A 352 6.35 -11.24 -21.06
C LEU A 352 5.86 -12.42 -21.94
N PHE A 353 6.50 -12.70 -23.06
CA PHE A 353 6.18 -13.86 -23.92
C PHE A 353 6.96 -15.13 -23.56
N ASN A 354 7.73 -15.14 -22.45
CA ASN A 354 8.39 -16.35 -21.99
C ASN A 354 7.40 -17.29 -21.26
N ASP A 355 7.20 -18.50 -21.81
CA ASP A 355 6.29 -19.52 -21.28
C ASP A 355 6.63 -19.98 -19.85
N GLU A 356 7.89 -19.86 -19.42
CA GLU A 356 8.34 -20.30 -18.09
C GLU A 356 7.58 -19.60 -16.95
N TYR A 357 7.20 -18.33 -17.15
CA TYR A 357 6.42 -17.55 -16.18
C TYR A 357 4.98 -18.03 -15.99
N TYR A 358 4.47 -18.90 -16.86
CA TYR A 358 3.08 -19.33 -16.86
C TYR A 358 2.89 -20.81 -16.52
N THR A 359 3.95 -21.50 -16.13
CA THR A 359 3.96 -22.94 -15.80
C THR A 359 3.04 -23.32 -14.64
N SER A 360 2.71 -22.36 -13.76
CA SER A 360 1.77 -22.54 -12.64
C SER A 360 0.29 -22.42 -13.04
N LEU A 361 -0.01 -21.95 -14.26
CA LEU A 361 -1.37 -21.77 -14.76
C LEU A 361 -1.80 -22.99 -15.59
N ASN A 362 -3.03 -23.46 -15.37
CA ASN A 362 -3.56 -24.63 -16.09
C ASN A 362 -3.61 -24.40 -17.61
N GLY A 363 -3.92 -23.19 -18.05
CA GLY A 363 -3.93 -22.78 -19.45
C GLY A 363 -2.64 -22.09 -19.92
N GLY A 364 -1.57 -22.13 -19.13
CA GLY A 364 -0.27 -21.56 -19.49
C GLY A 364 -0.34 -20.08 -19.89
N ILE A 365 0.45 -19.71 -20.89
CA ILE A 365 0.55 -18.32 -21.39
C ILE A 365 -0.80 -17.75 -21.86
N LEU A 366 -1.66 -18.57 -22.46
CA LEU A 366 -2.98 -18.13 -22.92
C LEU A 366 -3.89 -17.75 -21.76
N GLU A 367 -3.86 -18.51 -20.66
CA GLU A 367 -4.56 -18.13 -19.43
C GLU A 367 -3.98 -16.85 -18.84
N GLY A 368 -2.64 -16.71 -18.82
CA GLY A 368 -1.96 -15.52 -18.33
C GLY A 368 -2.37 -14.24 -19.07
N PHE A 369 -2.31 -14.26 -20.40
CA PHE A 369 -2.73 -13.12 -21.23
C PHE A 369 -4.25 -12.89 -21.21
N GLY A 370 -5.05 -13.95 -21.12
CA GLY A 370 -6.50 -13.85 -20.92
C GLY A 370 -6.85 -13.13 -19.62
N ARG A 371 -6.12 -13.39 -18.53
CA ARG A 371 -6.25 -12.67 -17.26
C ARG A 371 -5.74 -11.23 -17.36
N LEU A 372 -4.60 -11.02 -18.00
CA LEU A 372 -3.99 -9.68 -18.18
C LEU A 372 -4.94 -8.73 -18.89
N PHE A 373 -5.55 -9.14 -20.00
CA PHE A 373 -6.35 -8.25 -20.85
C PHE A 373 -7.86 -8.23 -20.54
N LYS A 374 -8.31 -8.99 -19.53
CA LYS A 374 -9.74 -9.11 -19.18
C LYS A 374 -10.42 -7.77 -18.86
N ASN A 375 -9.71 -6.84 -18.23
CA ASN A 375 -10.29 -5.66 -17.59
C ASN A 375 -9.84 -4.33 -18.22
N ASN A 376 -9.91 -4.23 -19.56
CA ASN A 376 -9.55 -3.02 -20.31
C ASN A 376 -8.09 -2.56 -20.06
N VAL A 377 -7.20 -3.55 -20.07
CA VAL A 377 -5.76 -3.36 -19.91
C VAL A 377 -5.11 -3.20 -21.27
N LYS A 378 -4.16 -2.29 -21.37
CA LYS A 378 -3.41 -2.02 -22.61
C LYS A 378 -1.92 -1.80 -22.29
N LEU A 379 -1.04 -2.39 -23.08
CA LEU A 379 0.40 -2.23 -22.92
C LEU A 379 0.91 -1.08 -23.81
N TYR A 380 1.73 -0.21 -23.25
CA TYR A 380 2.40 0.88 -23.95
C TYR A 380 3.90 0.61 -23.94
N ILE A 381 4.46 0.46 -25.14
CA ILE A 381 5.79 -0.10 -25.32
C ILE A 381 6.76 0.99 -25.70
N TYR A 382 7.67 1.29 -24.78
CA TYR A 382 8.76 2.20 -25.01
C TYR A 382 9.85 1.51 -25.84
N PRO A 383 10.37 2.15 -26.89
CA PRO A 383 11.36 1.50 -27.75
C PRO A 383 12.66 1.24 -27.00
N TYR A 384 13.44 0.29 -27.52
CA TYR A 384 14.75 -0.07 -26.99
C TYR A 384 15.80 0.10 -28.08
N LYS A 385 16.94 0.72 -27.75
CA LYS A 385 18.06 0.86 -28.68
C LYS A 385 19.21 -0.02 -28.25
N ASP A 386 19.60 -0.95 -29.12
CA ASP A 386 20.77 -1.80 -28.89
C ASP A 386 22.05 -0.99 -29.17
N THR A 387 22.89 -0.86 -28.15
CA THR A 387 24.14 -0.08 -28.21
C THR A 387 25.22 -0.74 -29.08
N GLN A 388 25.13 -2.05 -29.34
CA GLN A 388 26.11 -2.76 -30.16
C GLN A 388 25.79 -2.69 -31.65
N THR A 389 24.50 -2.80 -31.98
CA THR A 389 24.03 -2.86 -33.37
C THR A 389 23.44 -1.53 -33.87
N ASP A 390 23.29 -0.54 -32.99
CA ASP A 390 22.57 0.72 -33.23
C ASP A 390 21.12 0.51 -33.71
N THR A 391 20.57 -0.69 -33.49
CA THR A 391 19.23 -1.05 -33.95
C THR A 391 18.18 -0.58 -32.95
N LEU A 392 17.19 0.17 -33.45
CA LEU A 392 16.01 0.59 -32.69
C LEU A 392 14.92 -0.48 -32.77
N PHE A 393 14.65 -1.14 -31.65
CA PHE A 393 13.58 -2.10 -31.49
C PHE A 393 12.28 -1.41 -31.07
N LYS A 394 11.24 -1.63 -31.87
CA LYS A 394 9.85 -1.20 -31.71
C LYS A 394 8.95 -2.43 -31.79
N VAL A 395 7.67 -2.26 -31.44
CA VAL A 395 6.65 -3.31 -31.52
C VAL A 395 6.61 -4.02 -32.89
N ASP A 396 6.92 -3.33 -33.99
CA ASP A 396 6.87 -3.91 -35.34
C ASP A 396 8.07 -4.75 -35.77
N ASN A 397 9.24 -4.54 -35.16
CA ASN A 397 10.46 -5.30 -35.51
C ASN A 397 11.00 -6.14 -34.35
N LEU A 398 10.32 -6.13 -33.20
CA LEU A 398 10.63 -6.96 -32.05
C LEU A 398 10.45 -8.44 -32.40
N LYS A 399 11.39 -9.28 -31.97
CA LYS A 399 11.34 -10.73 -32.19
C LYS A 399 10.96 -11.43 -30.89
N VAL A 400 9.80 -12.08 -30.90
CA VAL A 400 9.38 -13.04 -29.86
C VAL A 400 9.77 -14.46 -30.25
N ASP A 401 9.68 -15.42 -29.33
CA ASP A 401 9.87 -16.84 -29.65
C ASP A 401 8.92 -17.27 -30.79
N ALA A 402 9.42 -18.11 -31.70
CA ALA A 402 8.69 -18.52 -32.89
C ALA A 402 7.31 -19.15 -32.56
N LYS A 403 7.17 -19.81 -31.40
CA LYS A 403 5.90 -20.38 -30.94
C LYS A 403 4.88 -19.31 -30.54
N GLN A 404 5.35 -18.13 -30.14
CA GLN A 404 4.53 -17.03 -29.63
C GLN A 404 4.17 -15.98 -30.68
N THR A 405 4.76 -16.06 -31.88
CA THR A 405 4.52 -15.12 -32.99
C THR A 405 3.03 -14.84 -33.25
N TYR A 406 2.20 -15.89 -33.33
CA TYR A 406 0.78 -15.72 -33.64
C TYR A 406 0.00 -15.06 -32.51
N LEU A 407 0.35 -15.34 -31.26
CA LEU A 407 -0.26 -14.68 -30.10
C LEU A 407 0.14 -13.19 -30.08
N TYR A 408 1.41 -12.89 -30.33
CA TYR A 408 1.90 -11.50 -30.41
C TYR A 408 1.16 -10.69 -31.49
N GLU A 409 1.06 -11.23 -32.70
CA GLU A 409 0.35 -10.59 -33.81
C GLU A 409 -1.15 -10.42 -33.52
N TYR A 410 -1.79 -11.42 -32.90
CA TYR A 410 -3.18 -11.32 -32.47
C TYR A 410 -3.39 -10.16 -31.48
N LEU A 411 -2.50 -10.03 -30.47
CA LEU A 411 -2.58 -8.99 -29.46
C LEU A 411 -2.31 -7.59 -30.04
N LYS A 412 -1.37 -7.47 -30.99
CA LYS A 412 -1.15 -6.24 -31.74
C LYS A 412 -2.37 -5.83 -32.54
N GLN A 413 -2.92 -6.74 -33.35
CA GLN A 413 -4.12 -6.47 -34.17
C GLN A 413 -5.36 -6.16 -33.32
N GLY A 414 -5.42 -6.69 -32.09
CA GLY A 414 -6.46 -6.41 -31.11
C GLY A 414 -6.28 -5.11 -30.33
N ASN A 415 -5.28 -4.28 -30.66
CA ASN A 415 -4.93 -3.05 -29.92
C ASN A 415 -4.69 -3.29 -28.42
N HIS A 416 -4.09 -4.43 -28.06
CA HIS A 416 -3.67 -4.70 -26.68
C HIS A 416 -2.24 -4.25 -26.40
N ILE A 417 -1.43 -4.07 -27.46
CA ILE A 417 -0.02 -3.68 -27.42
C ILE A 417 0.15 -2.48 -28.35
N GLU A 418 0.58 -1.35 -27.81
CA GLU A 418 0.83 -0.13 -28.58
C GLU A 418 2.27 0.32 -28.46
N GLN A 419 2.79 0.83 -29.56
CA GLN A 419 4.06 1.53 -29.57
C GLN A 419 3.89 2.93 -28.99
N ILE A 420 4.80 3.33 -28.10
CA ILE A 420 4.97 4.73 -27.73
C ILE A 420 5.74 5.43 -28.85
N ASN A 421 5.15 6.47 -29.43
CA ASN A 421 5.70 7.13 -30.62
C ASN A 421 6.48 8.41 -30.31
N GLU A 422 6.09 9.12 -29.25
CA GLU A 422 6.75 10.35 -28.83
C GLU A 422 7.70 10.07 -27.67
N PHE A 423 8.99 9.91 -27.96
CA PHE A 423 10.02 9.59 -26.97
C PHE A 423 11.32 10.33 -27.31
N ASN A 424 12.19 10.49 -26.31
CA ASN A 424 13.50 11.08 -26.50
C ASN A 424 14.55 9.99 -26.82
N GLU A 425 15.06 10.00 -28.04
CA GLU A 425 16.10 9.06 -28.49
C GLU A 425 17.40 9.14 -27.67
N ASP A 426 17.74 10.33 -27.16
CA ASP A 426 18.96 10.56 -26.37
C ASP A 426 18.92 9.82 -25.02
N TYR A 427 17.72 9.51 -24.52
CA TYR A 427 17.54 8.79 -23.26
C TYR A 427 17.58 7.27 -23.41
N LEU A 428 17.49 6.72 -24.63
CA LEU A 428 17.42 5.27 -24.87
C LEU A 428 18.68 4.51 -24.45
N GLN A 429 19.80 5.22 -24.31
CA GLN A 429 21.10 4.70 -23.88
C GLN A 429 21.30 4.77 -22.35
N ILE A 430 20.34 5.34 -21.61
CA ILE A 430 20.46 5.51 -20.16
C ILE A 430 20.01 4.22 -19.47
N PHE A 431 20.95 3.59 -18.76
CA PHE A 431 20.68 2.40 -17.95
C PHE A 431 20.92 2.69 -16.46
N SER A 432 19.90 2.48 -15.64
CA SER A 432 19.96 2.69 -14.17
C SER A 432 21.16 1.98 -13.49
N PRO A 433 21.56 0.74 -13.87
CA PRO A 433 22.76 0.11 -13.31
C PRO A 433 24.07 0.89 -13.58
N ASP A 434 24.20 1.52 -14.74
CA ASP A 434 25.38 2.31 -15.08
C ASP A 434 25.40 3.62 -14.29
N VAL A 435 24.25 4.29 -14.18
CA VAL A 435 24.08 5.50 -13.36
C VAL A 435 24.44 5.21 -11.89
N LEU A 436 23.95 4.12 -11.33
CA LEU A 436 24.28 3.70 -9.97
C LEU A 436 25.78 3.45 -9.79
N LYS A 437 26.42 2.78 -10.76
CA LYS A 437 27.87 2.57 -10.74
C LYS A 437 28.63 3.89 -10.77
N MET A 438 28.17 4.88 -11.54
CA MET A 438 28.77 6.22 -11.55
C MET A 438 28.62 6.92 -10.19
N ILE A 439 27.42 6.87 -9.57
CA ILE A 439 27.15 7.47 -8.24
C ILE A 439 28.08 6.87 -7.18
N THR A 440 28.09 5.54 -7.06
CA THR A 440 28.89 4.80 -6.06
C THR A 440 30.40 4.95 -6.24
N SER A 441 30.86 5.25 -7.46
CA SER A 441 32.27 5.50 -7.76
C SER A 441 32.65 6.99 -7.73
N ASN A 442 31.72 7.88 -7.42
CA ASN A 442 31.86 9.34 -7.53
C ASN A 442 32.36 9.79 -8.92
N THR A 443 31.99 9.06 -9.98
CA THR A 443 32.26 9.44 -11.37
C THR A 443 31.39 10.65 -11.72
N LYS A 444 31.90 11.65 -12.45
CA LYS A 444 31.11 12.83 -12.85
C LYS A 444 30.20 12.53 -14.04
N GLY A 445 29.11 13.28 -14.18
CA GLY A 445 28.26 13.29 -15.37
C GLY A 445 27.00 12.44 -15.26
N TRP A 446 26.80 11.71 -14.16
CA TRP A 446 25.54 10.99 -13.93
C TRP A 446 24.37 11.94 -13.66
N GLU A 447 24.67 13.17 -13.22
CA GLU A 447 23.68 14.20 -12.96
C GLU A 447 22.90 14.61 -14.20
N GLU A 448 23.50 14.47 -15.39
CA GLU A 448 22.84 14.72 -16.68
C GLU A 448 21.94 13.55 -17.13
N LEU A 449 22.01 12.40 -16.43
CA LEU A 449 21.27 11.17 -16.76
C LEU A 449 19.98 11.02 -15.93
N VAL A 450 19.77 11.90 -14.95
CA VAL A 450 18.62 11.90 -14.04
C VAL A 450 18.01 13.31 -13.99
N PRO A 451 16.72 13.45 -13.65
CA PRO A 451 16.13 14.77 -13.41
C PRO A 451 16.94 15.58 -12.40
N GLU A 452 17.03 16.90 -12.61
CA GLU A 452 17.83 17.80 -11.76
C GLU A 452 17.46 17.64 -10.27
N VAL A 453 16.16 17.65 -9.95
CA VAL A 453 15.63 17.44 -8.59
C VAL A 453 16.07 16.11 -7.96
N VAL A 454 16.23 15.06 -8.78
CA VAL A 454 16.72 13.75 -8.33
C VAL A 454 18.21 13.83 -8.03
N SER A 455 19.00 14.49 -8.88
CA SER A 455 20.44 14.68 -8.64
C SER A 455 20.73 15.48 -7.37
N GLU A 456 19.94 16.53 -7.10
CA GLU A 456 20.03 17.35 -5.89
C GLU A 456 19.66 16.55 -4.64
N LYS A 457 18.58 15.76 -4.70
CA LYS A 457 18.16 14.88 -3.61
C LYS A 457 19.24 13.84 -3.28
N ILE A 458 19.79 13.17 -4.30
CA ILE A 458 20.86 12.17 -4.11
C ILE A 458 22.09 12.79 -3.43
N LYS A 459 22.52 13.98 -3.86
CA LYS A 459 23.68 14.67 -3.27
C LYS A 459 23.43 15.15 -1.85
N SER A 460 22.28 15.79 -1.61
CA SER A 460 21.96 16.39 -0.32
C SER A 460 21.77 15.35 0.79
N GLN A 461 21.20 14.19 0.45
CA GLN A 461 20.91 13.11 1.41
C GLN A 461 21.89 11.93 1.32
N LYS A 462 22.89 12.01 0.44
CA LYS A 462 23.89 10.94 0.23
C LYS A 462 23.28 9.58 -0.13
N LEU A 463 22.21 9.62 -0.93
CA LEU A 463 21.47 8.41 -1.32
C LEU A 463 22.33 7.49 -2.20
N PHE A 464 21.97 6.21 -2.26
CA PHE A 464 22.63 5.19 -3.08
C PHE A 464 24.15 5.08 -2.87
N GLY A 465 24.66 5.42 -1.68
CA GLY A 465 26.09 5.36 -1.35
C GLY A 465 26.92 6.51 -1.91
N TYR A 466 26.30 7.61 -2.34
CA TYR A 466 27.01 8.84 -2.73
C TYR A 466 27.84 9.38 -1.56
N SER A 467 29.13 9.63 -1.78
CA SER A 467 30.07 9.93 -0.69
C SER A 467 30.93 11.19 -0.88
N ALA A 468 30.78 11.88 -2.01
CA ALA A 468 31.58 13.06 -2.35
C ALA A 468 31.16 14.35 -1.63
#